data_AF-A0A8D2L2I3-F1
#
_entry.id   AF-A0A8D2L2I3-F1
#
_cell.length_a   1.000
_cell.length_b   1.000
_cell.length_c   1.000
_cell.angle_alpha   90.00
_cell.angle_beta   90.00
_cell.angle_gamma   90.00
#
_symmetry.space_group_name_H-M   'P 1'
#
loop_
_entity.id
_entity.type
_entity.pdbx_description
1 polymer ?
#
loop_
_entity_poly.entity_id
_entity_poly.type
_entity_poly.pdbx_seq_one_letter_code
_entity_poly.pdbx_strand_id
1 'polypeptide(L)'
;MNVSDLLKPSRLACNPVMIDAVKVSAAHRARYFWGNLPGMNRPLVASKSDRLELQDCLEYNRTAKLKKIQTITTKSNSIRQGKAQAFPVRMNGKDDNLWCTELERIFGFPLHYTDVSNMGRGARQKLLGRSWSVPVIRHLFAPLKDYFACD
;
A
#
# COMPACT_ATOMS: atom_id res chain seq x y z
N MET A 1 21.54 17.91 -14.06
CA MET A 1 20.96 18.42 -12.79
C MET A 1 21.53 17.59 -11.66
N ASN A 2 22.20 18.24 -10.71
CA ASN A 2 22.96 17.59 -9.65
C ASN A 2 22.02 17.16 -8.51
N VAL A 3 22.23 15.96 -7.94
CA VAL A 3 21.37 15.35 -6.90
C VAL A 3 21.39 16.16 -5.59
N SER A 4 22.40 17.00 -5.41
CA SER A 4 22.59 17.90 -4.27
C SER A 4 21.61 19.10 -4.22
N ASP A 5 20.88 19.41 -5.31
CA ASP A 5 19.87 20.48 -5.32
C ASP A 5 18.49 20.05 -4.77
N LEU A 6 18.31 18.76 -4.44
CA LEU A 6 17.05 18.20 -3.93
C LEU A 6 16.88 18.33 -2.40
N LEU A 7 17.89 18.83 -1.69
CA LEU A 7 17.92 18.97 -0.22
C LEU A 7 17.93 20.44 0.25
N LYS A 8 17.36 21.35 -0.54
CA LYS A 8 17.02 22.70 -0.06
C LYS A 8 15.68 22.63 0.70
N PRO A 9 15.44 23.47 1.74
CA PRO A 9 14.12 23.59 2.36
C PRO A 9 13.09 23.76 1.24
N SER A 10 12.09 22.88 1.26
CA SER A 10 11.36 22.44 0.07
C SER A 10 10.84 23.59 -0.79
N ARG A 11 10.82 23.42 -2.12
CA ARG A 11 10.11 24.34 -3.05
C ARG A 11 8.63 24.55 -2.68
N LEU A 12 8.09 23.69 -1.82
CA LEU A 12 6.72 23.70 -1.32
C LEU A 12 6.58 24.45 0.02
N ALA A 13 7.66 25.08 0.52
CA ALA A 13 7.71 25.84 1.77
C ALA A 13 7.18 25.09 3.01
N CYS A 14 7.23 23.75 3.01
CA CYS A 14 6.82 22.91 4.14
C CYS A 14 7.70 21.65 4.27
N ASN A 15 7.80 21.14 5.50
CA ASN A 15 8.46 19.86 5.75
C ASN A 15 7.49 18.70 5.51
N PRO A 16 7.96 17.55 5.00
CA PRO A 16 7.11 16.40 4.79
C PRO A 16 6.76 15.70 6.10
N VAL A 17 5.61 15.01 6.09
CA VAL A 17 5.25 13.99 7.07
C VAL A 17 5.56 12.62 6.49
N MET A 18 6.30 11.78 7.22
CA MET A 18 6.53 10.39 6.83
C MET A 18 5.44 9.50 7.40
N ILE A 19 4.74 8.77 6.53
CA ILE A 19 3.74 7.78 6.91
C ILE A 19 4.06 6.45 6.25
N ASP A 20 4.16 5.39 7.06
CA ASP A 20 4.29 4.02 6.59
C ASP A 20 2.94 3.29 6.70
N ALA A 21 2.46 2.78 5.57
CA ALA A 21 1.23 2.01 5.49
C ALA A 21 1.25 0.73 6.34
N VAL A 22 2.43 0.21 6.75
CA VAL A 22 2.52 -1.03 7.55
C VAL A 22 1.67 -0.99 8.83
N LYS A 23 1.38 0.19 9.37
CA LYS A 23 0.53 0.38 10.55
C LYS A 23 -0.96 0.14 10.28
N VAL A 24 -1.40 0.22 9.02
CA VAL A 24 -2.82 0.13 8.60
C VAL A 24 -3.04 -0.81 7.39
N SER A 25 -2.01 -1.57 7.01
CA SER A 25 -2.01 -2.49 5.88
C SER A 25 -1.00 -3.62 6.13
N ALA A 26 -1.14 -4.72 5.41
CA ALA A 26 -0.23 -5.87 5.42
C ALA A 26 1.14 -5.63 4.77
N ALA A 27 1.43 -4.45 4.20
CA ALA A 27 2.69 -4.18 3.51
C ALA A 27 3.41 -2.90 3.98
N HIS A 28 4.74 -2.94 3.96
CA HIS A 28 5.58 -1.75 4.12
C HIS A 28 5.43 -0.81 2.92
N ARG A 29 5.14 0.47 3.18
CA ARG A 29 5.07 1.53 2.18
C ARG A 29 5.29 2.91 2.82
N ALA A 30 6.48 3.14 3.35
CA ALA A 30 6.88 4.47 3.84
C ALA A 30 6.91 5.50 2.71
N ARG A 31 6.17 6.60 2.86
CA ARG A 31 6.11 7.71 1.90
C ARG A 31 6.11 9.05 2.63
N TYR A 32 6.68 10.05 1.98
CA TYR A 32 6.62 11.44 2.42
C TYR A 32 5.41 12.14 1.81
N PHE A 33 4.69 12.89 2.64
CA PHE A 33 3.53 13.68 2.25
C PHE A 33 3.80 15.14 2.62
N TRP A 34 3.87 16.00 1.61
CA TRP A 34 3.87 17.45 1.78
C TRP A 34 2.45 17.96 1.61
N GLY A 35 2.06 18.96 2.39
CA GLY A 35 0.74 19.55 2.31
C GLY A 35 0.37 20.35 3.54
N ASN A 36 -0.87 20.83 3.55
CA ASN A 36 -1.44 21.69 4.58
C ASN A 36 -2.77 21.13 5.11
N LEU A 37 -3.03 19.82 4.93
CA LEU A 37 -4.26 19.21 5.41
C LEU A 37 -4.31 19.27 6.95
N PRO A 38 -5.51 19.39 7.55
CA PRO A 38 -5.65 19.43 9.00
C PRO A 38 -5.07 18.15 9.63
N GLY A 39 -4.25 18.31 10.66
CA GLY A 39 -3.78 17.18 11.45
C GLY A 39 -2.99 16.11 10.68
N MET A 40 -2.22 16.46 9.64
CA MET A 40 -1.36 15.49 8.92
C MET A 40 -0.36 14.77 9.83
N ASN A 41 0.09 15.42 10.91
CA ASN A 41 1.03 14.86 11.90
C ASN A 41 0.38 13.98 12.97
N ARG A 42 -0.94 13.80 12.93
CA ARG A 42 -1.63 13.02 13.96
C ARG A 42 -1.28 11.53 13.84
N PRO A 43 -1.35 10.77 14.95
CA PRO A 43 -1.02 9.35 14.92
C PRO A 43 -1.89 8.58 13.90
N LEU A 44 -1.24 7.74 13.11
CA LEU A 44 -1.94 6.81 12.22
C LEU A 44 -2.54 5.67 13.05
N VAL A 45 -3.87 5.56 13.04
CA VAL A 45 -4.64 4.55 13.79
C VAL A 45 -5.37 3.64 12.82
N ALA A 46 -5.24 2.33 13.00
CA ALA A 46 -5.96 1.33 12.22
C ALA A 46 -7.46 1.34 12.56
N SER A 47 -8.31 1.25 11.54
CA SER A 47 -9.73 0.98 11.73
C SER A 47 -10.02 -0.52 11.78
N LYS A 48 -11.21 -0.88 12.26
CA LYS A 48 -11.68 -2.28 12.29
C LYS A 48 -11.77 -2.93 10.89
N SER A 49 -11.88 -2.12 9.85
CA SER A 49 -11.97 -2.57 8.46
C SER A 49 -10.60 -2.78 7.79
N ASP A 50 -9.53 -2.30 8.41
CA ASP A 50 -8.18 -2.39 7.84
C ASP A 50 -7.65 -3.82 7.99
N ARG A 51 -7.12 -4.37 6.89
CA ARG A 51 -6.51 -5.71 6.85
C ARG A 51 -5.04 -5.60 7.21
N LEU A 52 -4.74 -5.93 8.47
CA LEU A 52 -3.41 -5.70 9.02
C LEU A 52 -2.46 -6.85 8.72
N GLU A 53 -2.90 -8.10 8.73
CA GLU A 53 -2.01 -9.22 8.43
C GLU A 53 -2.19 -9.69 6.97
N LEU A 54 -1.13 -10.26 6.39
CA LEU A 54 -1.16 -10.77 5.02
C LEU A 54 -2.28 -11.80 4.85
N GLN A 55 -2.50 -12.63 5.88
CA GLN A 55 -3.53 -13.66 5.86
C GLN A 55 -4.94 -13.09 5.64
N ASP A 56 -5.23 -11.89 6.17
CA ASP A 56 -6.51 -11.20 5.99
C ASP A 56 -6.75 -10.73 4.55
N CYS A 57 -5.68 -10.68 3.74
CA CYS A 57 -5.75 -10.29 2.34
C CYS A 57 -5.88 -11.48 1.37
N LEU A 58 -5.56 -12.70 1.81
CA LEU A 58 -5.50 -13.87 0.92
C LEU A 58 -6.89 -14.40 0.54
N GLU A 59 -6.97 -15.10 -0.59
CA GLU A 59 -8.17 -15.88 -0.94
C GLU A 59 -8.26 -17.20 -0.14
N TYR A 60 -9.41 -17.87 -0.26
CA TYR A 60 -9.67 -19.16 0.38
C TYR A 60 -8.61 -20.22 0.01
N ASN A 61 -8.33 -21.13 0.95
CA ASN A 61 -7.33 -22.21 0.82
C ASN A 61 -5.88 -21.75 0.59
N ARG A 62 -5.53 -20.52 1.00
CA ARG A 62 -4.17 -19.98 0.89
C ARG A 62 -3.66 -19.54 2.25
N THR A 63 -2.39 -19.85 2.53
CA THR A 63 -1.75 -19.57 3.82
C THR A 63 -0.58 -18.62 3.65
N ALA A 64 -0.59 -17.53 4.40
CA ALA A 64 0.48 -16.55 4.47
C ALA A 64 1.69 -17.12 5.23
N LYS A 65 2.89 -16.93 4.68
CA LYS A 65 4.14 -17.31 5.38
C LYS A 65 4.66 -16.24 6.34
N LEU A 66 4.14 -15.02 6.22
CA LEU A 66 4.60 -13.83 6.93
C LEU A 66 3.37 -13.01 7.32
N LYS A 67 3.46 -12.27 8.43
CA LYS A 67 2.40 -11.32 8.84
C LYS A 67 2.37 -10.07 7.98
N LYS A 68 3.55 -9.54 7.64
CA LYS A 68 3.73 -8.33 6.83
C LYS A 68 4.70 -8.63 5.70
N ILE A 69 4.52 -7.96 4.57
CA ILE A 69 5.40 -8.08 3.42
C ILE A 69 6.18 -6.80 3.15
N GLN A 70 7.32 -6.95 2.49
CA GLN A 70 8.11 -5.81 2.02
C GLN A 70 7.35 -4.96 0.99
N THR A 71 7.92 -3.82 0.62
CA THR A 71 7.31 -2.90 -0.33
C THR A 71 7.07 -3.52 -1.70
N ILE A 72 5.79 -3.56 -2.09
CA ILE A 72 5.39 -3.96 -3.43
C ILE A 72 5.65 -2.80 -4.40
N THR A 73 6.30 -3.13 -5.50
CA THR A 73 6.63 -2.22 -6.61
C THR A 73 6.01 -2.71 -7.91
N THR A 74 6.28 -2.01 -9.00
CA THR A 74 5.90 -2.41 -10.35
C THR A 74 6.60 -3.66 -10.87
N LYS A 75 7.72 -4.06 -10.24
CA LYS A 75 8.49 -5.24 -10.66
C LYS A 75 7.98 -6.49 -9.96
N SER A 76 7.76 -7.56 -10.72
CA SER A 76 7.23 -8.85 -10.23
C SER A 76 8.03 -9.44 -9.06
N ASN A 77 9.36 -9.30 -9.09
CA ASN A 77 10.25 -9.77 -8.04
C ASN A 77 10.03 -9.08 -6.68
N SER A 78 9.45 -7.87 -6.63
CA SER A 78 9.17 -7.20 -5.35
C SER A 78 8.13 -7.91 -4.48
N ILE A 79 7.34 -8.81 -5.06
CA ILE A 79 6.40 -9.67 -4.32
C ILE A 79 7.14 -10.79 -3.57
N ARG A 80 8.33 -11.19 -4.03
CA ARG A 80 9.14 -12.24 -3.41
C ARG A 80 9.93 -11.69 -2.24
N GLN A 81 9.88 -12.37 -1.11
CA GLN A 81 10.30 -11.84 0.19
C GLN A 81 11.76 -12.16 0.52
N GLY A 82 12.44 -11.17 1.09
CA GLY A 82 13.79 -11.30 1.61
C GLY A 82 14.86 -11.57 0.55
N LYS A 83 16.09 -11.83 1.02
CA LYS A 83 17.25 -12.12 0.15
C LYS A 83 17.06 -13.40 -0.65
N ALA A 84 16.36 -14.39 -0.08
CA ALA A 84 16.09 -15.67 -0.71
C ALA A 84 15.01 -15.61 -1.81
N GLN A 85 14.37 -14.46 -2.04
CA GLN A 85 13.31 -14.29 -3.03
C GLN A 85 12.18 -15.34 -2.87
N ALA A 86 11.83 -15.62 -1.62
CA ALA A 86 10.85 -16.63 -1.25
C ALA A 86 9.43 -16.19 -1.60
N PHE A 87 8.58 -17.13 -1.97
CA PHE A 87 7.17 -16.88 -2.21
C PHE A 87 6.45 -16.56 -0.89
N PRO A 88 5.60 -15.52 -0.83
CA PRO A 88 4.93 -15.10 0.41
C PRO A 88 3.76 -16.00 0.83
N VAL A 89 3.26 -16.85 -0.07
CA VAL A 89 2.04 -17.65 0.13
C VAL A 89 2.33 -19.13 -0.13
N ARG A 90 1.60 -20.00 0.56
CA ARG A 90 1.53 -21.44 0.30
C ARG A 90 0.08 -21.83 -0.03
N MET A 91 -0.10 -22.65 -1.06
CA MET A 91 -1.40 -23.19 -1.48
C MET A 91 -1.23 -24.67 -1.85
N ASN A 92 -2.02 -25.56 -1.24
CA ASN A 92 -1.95 -27.01 -1.49
C ASN A 92 -0.53 -27.59 -1.36
N GLY A 93 0.21 -27.15 -0.34
CA GLY A 93 1.58 -27.59 -0.09
C GLY A 93 2.65 -26.96 -0.99
N LYS A 94 2.26 -26.20 -2.03
CA LYS A 94 3.18 -25.54 -2.97
C LYS A 94 3.28 -24.04 -2.70
N ASP A 95 4.44 -23.50 -3.02
CA ASP A 95 4.74 -22.07 -2.90
C ASP A 95 4.13 -21.28 -4.06
N ASP A 96 3.49 -20.15 -3.76
CA ASP A 96 2.82 -19.32 -4.75
C ASP A 96 3.01 -17.81 -4.50
N ASN A 97 2.87 -17.04 -5.57
CA ASN A 97 2.84 -15.58 -5.51
C ASN A 97 1.46 -15.06 -5.09
N LEU A 98 1.42 -13.78 -4.72
CA LEU A 98 0.17 -13.05 -4.55
C LEU A 98 -0.58 -12.92 -5.88
N TRP A 99 -1.90 -13.10 -5.80
CA TRP A 99 -2.86 -12.84 -6.86
C TRP A 99 -3.19 -11.34 -6.93
N CYS A 100 -3.74 -10.89 -8.06
CA CYS A 100 -4.09 -9.48 -8.26
C CYS A 100 -5.13 -8.99 -7.24
N THR A 101 -6.12 -9.81 -6.91
CA THR A 101 -7.15 -9.49 -5.90
C THR A 101 -6.55 -9.35 -4.50
N GLU A 102 -5.57 -10.18 -4.16
CA GLU A 102 -4.82 -10.10 -2.90
C GLU A 102 -3.99 -8.82 -2.85
N LEU A 103 -3.37 -8.42 -3.97
CA LEU A 103 -2.67 -7.13 -4.09
C LEU A 103 -3.64 -5.96 -3.90
N GLU A 104 -4.82 -5.98 -4.51
CA GLU A 104 -5.85 -4.94 -4.31
C GLU A 104 -6.19 -4.80 -2.82
N ARG A 105 -6.45 -5.92 -2.13
CA ARG A 105 -6.75 -5.94 -0.69
C ARG A 105 -5.60 -5.41 0.17
N ILE A 106 -4.36 -5.76 -0.16
CA ILE A 106 -3.17 -5.25 0.57
C ILE A 106 -3.09 -3.72 0.44
N PHE A 107 -3.34 -3.17 -0.74
CA PHE A 107 -3.34 -1.73 -0.96
C PHE A 107 -4.61 -1.03 -0.43
N GLY A 108 -5.62 -1.79 -0.03
CA GLY A 108 -6.90 -1.30 0.49
C GLY A 108 -7.91 -0.91 -0.58
N PHE A 109 -7.71 -1.36 -1.83
CA PHE A 109 -8.69 -1.18 -2.89
C PHE A 109 -9.86 -2.17 -2.76
N PRO A 110 -11.04 -1.83 -3.30
CA PRO A 110 -12.11 -2.79 -3.52
C PRO A 110 -11.65 -4.01 -4.33
N LEU A 111 -12.31 -5.15 -4.11
CA LEU A 111 -12.05 -6.36 -4.88
C LEU A 111 -12.37 -6.12 -6.36
N HIS A 112 -11.49 -6.57 -7.27
CA HIS A 112 -11.59 -6.39 -8.72
C HIS A 112 -11.46 -4.94 -9.21
N TYR A 113 -10.97 -4.01 -8.38
CA TYR A 113 -10.81 -2.60 -8.77
C TYR A 113 -9.96 -2.38 -10.02
N THR A 114 -8.97 -3.24 -10.26
CA THR A 114 -8.08 -3.17 -11.44
C THR A 114 -8.41 -4.20 -12.52
N ASP A 115 -9.56 -4.87 -12.40
CA ASP A 115 -10.01 -5.89 -13.35
C ASP A 115 -10.75 -5.26 -14.55
N VAL A 116 -10.02 -4.42 -15.28
CA VAL A 116 -10.56 -3.63 -16.40
C VAL A 116 -9.66 -3.74 -17.62
N SER A 117 -10.23 -3.48 -18.80
CA SER A 117 -9.49 -3.37 -20.07
C SER A 117 -8.63 -4.60 -20.42
N ASN A 118 -9.06 -5.81 -20.04
CA ASN A 118 -8.32 -7.06 -20.27
C ASN A 118 -6.86 -7.00 -19.73
N MET A 119 -6.62 -6.25 -18.66
CA MET A 119 -5.29 -6.13 -18.07
C MET A 119 -4.84 -7.44 -17.43
N GLY A 120 -3.76 -8.03 -17.97
CA GLY A 120 -3.09 -9.15 -17.34
C GLY A 120 -2.37 -8.79 -16.03
N ARG A 121 -1.90 -9.81 -15.30
CA ARG A 121 -1.25 -9.70 -13.99
C ARG A 121 -0.15 -8.64 -13.92
N GLY A 122 0.73 -8.59 -14.93
CA GLY A 122 1.84 -7.64 -14.96
C GLY A 122 1.39 -6.18 -15.07
N ALA A 123 0.33 -5.90 -15.84
CA ALA A 123 -0.21 -4.55 -15.99
C ALA A 123 -0.91 -4.10 -14.69
N ARG A 124 -1.73 -4.96 -14.10
CA ARG A 124 -2.40 -4.71 -12.80
C ARG A 124 -1.38 -4.47 -11.69
N GLN A 125 -0.31 -5.26 -11.62
CA GLN A 125 0.77 -5.02 -10.66
C GLN A 125 1.50 -3.68 -10.91
N LYS A 126 1.76 -3.31 -12.17
CA LYS A 126 2.39 -2.01 -12.48
C LYS A 126 1.53 -0.84 -12.00
N LEU A 127 0.20 -0.94 -12.15
CA LEU A 127 -0.75 0.06 -11.67
C LEU A 127 -0.75 0.14 -10.14
N LEU A 128 -0.99 -1.00 -9.47
CA LEU A 128 -1.04 -1.08 -8.00
C LEU A 128 0.30 -0.73 -7.35
N GLY A 129 1.42 -1.17 -7.91
CA GLY A 129 2.76 -0.87 -7.37
C GLY A 129 3.05 0.64 -7.26
N ARG A 130 2.45 1.45 -8.15
CA ARG A 130 2.57 2.92 -8.19
C ARG A 130 1.51 3.65 -7.36
N SER A 131 0.38 3.01 -7.05
CA SER A 131 -0.75 3.67 -6.39
C SER A 131 -0.45 4.02 -4.92
N TRP A 132 -1.30 4.83 -4.30
CA TRP A 132 -1.22 5.04 -2.86
C TRP A 132 -1.86 3.90 -2.08
N SER A 133 -1.49 3.77 -0.81
CA SER A 133 -2.24 2.93 0.12
C SER A 133 -3.54 3.66 0.47
N VAL A 134 -4.68 3.04 0.15
CA VAL A 134 -6.02 3.60 0.39
C VAL A 134 -6.22 3.99 1.86
N PRO A 135 -5.91 3.17 2.88
CA PRO A 135 -6.10 3.56 4.28
C PRO A 135 -5.23 4.75 4.70
N VAL A 136 -4.05 4.94 4.11
CA VAL A 136 -3.20 6.12 4.36
C VAL A 136 -3.85 7.39 3.80
N ILE A 137 -4.37 7.34 2.56
CA ILE A 137 -5.06 8.50 1.96
C ILE A 137 -6.37 8.78 2.69
N ARG A 138 -7.14 7.73 3.06
CA ARG A 138 -8.31 7.84 3.91
C ARG A 138 -7.98 8.55 5.23
N HIS A 139 -6.86 8.21 5.87
CA HIS A 139 -6.39 8.91 7.04
C HIS A 139 -6.12 10.39 6.74
N LEU A 140 -5.31 10.72 5.73
CA LEU A 140 -4.98 12.12 5.42
C LEU A 140 -6.23 12.96 5.11
N PHE A 141 -7.21 12.41 4.40
CA PHE A 141 -8.40 13.14 3.96
C PHE A 141 -9.55 13.12 4.96
N ALA A 142 -9.52 12.28 6.00
CA ALA A 142 -10.61 12.19 6.97
C ALA A 142 -11.09 13.54 7.56
N PRO A 143 -10.21 14.51 7.91
CA PRO A 143 -10.64 15.78 8.47
C PRO A 143 -11.38 16.68 7.48
N LEU A 144 -11.29 16.41 6.17
CA LEU A 144 -11.98 17.21 5.16
C LEU A 144 -13.51 17.10 5.26
N LYS A 145 -14.04 16.07 5.93
CA LYS A 145 -15.48 15.92 6.20
C LYS A 145 -16.06 17.09 7.01
N ASP A 146 -15.23 17.77 7.80
CA ASP A 146 -15.67 18.91 8.61
C ASP A 146 -15.72 20.23 7.80
N TYR A 147 -15.22 20.21 6.56
CA TYR A 147 -15.11 21.40 5.69
C TYR A 147 -15.97 21.33 4.44
N PHE A 148 -16.48 20.16 4.07
CA PHE A 148 -17.25 19.95 2.85
C PHE A 148 -18.54 19.18 3.13
N ALA A 149 -19.54 19.36 2.26
CA ALA A 149 -20.79 18.62 2.35
C ALA A 149 -20.55 17.11 2.32
N CYS A 150 -21.33 16.39 3.12
CA CYS A 150 -21.37 14.93 3.15
C CYS A 150 -22.76 14.47 2.71
N ASP A 151 -22.80 13.50 1.81
CA ASP A 151 -24.02 12.76 1.45
C ASP A 151 -24.35 11.70 2.51
#